data_AF-A0A497G246-F1
#
_entry.id   AF-A0A497G246-F1
#
_cell.length_a   1.000
_cell.length_b   1.000
_cell.length_c   1.000
_cell.angle_alpha   90.00
_cell.angle_beta   90.00
_cell.angle_gamma   90.00
#
_symmetry.space_group_name_H-M   'P 1'
#
loop_
_entity.id
_entity.type
_entity.pdbx_description
1 polymer ?
#
loop_
_entity_poly.entity_id
_entity_poly.type
_entity_poly.pdbx_seq_one_letter_code
_entity_poly.pdbx_strand_id
1 'polypeptide(L)'
;MKKSIVVKGVDEEIYRKVKAKASLLGIRVSDAVNMALKAWVEDFFDEQEENRRVARAFIEKNKHLRGKYLVAAKGKVIGVYDTLDEAIVVLRKLWNEGVRKAILTEIGEEREILEWGGGSFELISS
;
A
#
# COMPACT_ATOMS: atom_id res chain seq x y z
N MET A 1 10.35 -12.23 -20.21
CA MET A 1 11.76 -12.67 -20.10
C MET A 1 12.02 -13.15 -18.68
N LYS A 2 12.67 -14.31 -18.47
CA LYS A 2 13.00 -14.79 -17.11
C LYS A 2 14.26 -14.07 -16.62
N LYS A 3 14.26 -13.65 -15.35
CA LYS A 3 15.42 -13.03 -14.68
C LYS A 3 15.91 -13.94 -13.55
N SER A 4 17.23 -14.02 -13.40
CA SER A 4 17.85 -14.66 -12.24
C SER A 4 18.03 -13.62 -11.15
N ILE A 5 17.64 -13.96 -9.92
CA ILE A 5 17.80 -13.11 -8.74
C ILE A 5 18.53 -13.87 -7.65
N VAL A 6 19.31 -13.17 -6.83
CA VAL A 6 19.89 -13.70 -5.59
C VAL A 6 19.28 -12.93 -4.44
N VAL A 7 18.54 -13.62 -3.58
CA VAL A 7 17.92 -13.03 -2.38
C VAL A 7 18.82 -13.37 -1.19
N LYS A 8 19.39 -12.35 -0.55
CA LYS A 8 20.25 -12.51 0.65
C LYS A 8 19.41 -12.29 1.92
N GLY A 9 19.83 -12.89 3.03
CA GLY A 9 19.20 -12.70 4.34
C GLY A 9 17.86 -13.44 4.53
N VAL A 10 17.60 -14.47 3.74
CA VAL A 10 16.45 -15.36 3.95
C VAL A 10 16.71 -16.23 5.17
N ASP A 11 15.76 -16.29 6.10
CA ASP A 11 15.84 -17.21 7.24
C ASP A 11 15.98 -18.67 6.77
N GLU A 12 16.94 -19.37 7.35
CA GLU A 12 17.31 -20.72 6.91
C GLU A 12 16.22 -21.75 7.20
N GLU A 13 15.47 -21.59 8.30
CA GLU A 13 14.36 -22.47 8.62
C GLU A 13 13.21 -22.28 7.63
N ILE A 14 12.88 -21.03 7.30
CA ILE A 14 11.88 -20.68 6.28
C ILE A 14 12.29 -21.27 4.93
N TYR A 15 13.54 -21.09 4.51
CA TYR A 15 14.03 -21.62 3.23
C TYR A 15 13.87 -23.15 3.14
N ARG A 16 14.23 -23.88 4.20
CA ARG A 16 14.08 -25.35 4.26
C ARG A 16 12.62 -25.77 4.13
N LYS A 17 11.70 -25.10 4.85
CA LYS A 17 10.25 -25.38 4.77
C LYS A 17 9.70 -25.13 3.37
N VAL A 18 10.08 -24.02 2.74
CA VAL A 18 9.67 -23.68 1.36
C VAL A 18 10.18 -24.74 0.38
N LYS A 19 11.45 -25.13 0.49
CA LYS A 19 12.04 -26.16 -0.38
C LYS A 19 11.34 -27.50 -0.24
N ALA A 20 11.09 -27.96 0.99
CA ALA A 20 10.37 -29.20 1.26
C ALA A 20 8.95 -29.17 0.65
N LYS A 21 8.20 -28.09 0.89
CA LYS A 21 6.84 -27.92 0.33
C LYS A 21 6.85 -27.87 -1.20
N ALA A 22 7.82 -27.18 -1.81
CA ALA A 22 7.96 -27.15 -3.26
C ALA A 22 8.22 -28.54 -3.85
N SER A 23 9.09 -29.34 -3.22
CA SER A 23 9.35 -30.72 -3.60
C SER A 23 8.09 -31.59 -3.51
N LEU A 24 7.32 -31.47 -2.42
CA LEU A 24 6.05 -32.21 -2.26
C LEU A 24 5.01 -31.84 -3.33
N LEU A 25 4.96 -30.57 -3.74
CA LEU A 25 4.04 -30.07 -4.76
C LEU A 25 4.53 -30.27 -6.19
N GLY A 26 5.74 -30.81 -6.39
CA GLY A 26 6.32 -30.99 -7.72
C GLY A 26 6.66 -29.68 -8.45
N ILE A 27 6.87 -28.59 -7.72
CA ILE A 27 7.20 -27.27 -8.27
C ILE A 27 8.63 -26.85 -7.91
N ARG A 28 9.19 -25.89 -8.64
CA ARG A 28 10.51 -25.33 -8.28
C ARG A 28 10.34 -24.30 -7.16
N VAL A 29 11.40 -24.10 -6.38
CA VAL A 29 11.46 -22.99 -5.41
C VAL A 29 11.21 -21.64 -6.08
N SER A 30 11.68 -21.44 -7.31
CA SER A 30 11.39 -20.22 -8.08
C SER A 30 9.90 -20.00 -8.33
N ASP A 31 9.13 -21.08 -8.51
CA ASP A 31 7.70 -20.99 -8.76
C ASP A 31 6.97 -20.59 -7.45
N ALA A 32 7.36 -21.17 -6.31
CA ALA A 32 6.88 -20.75 -4.99
C ALA A 32 7.23 -19.28 -4.67
N VAL A 33 8.45 -18.83 -4.99
CA VAL A 33 8.86 -17.42 -4.84
C VAL A 33 8.00 -16.52 -5.72
N ASN A 34 7.77 -16.88 -6.99
CA ASN A 34 6.90 -16.10 -7.87
C ASN A 34 5.46 -16.04 -7.36
N MET A 35 4.91 -17.13 -6.82
CA MET A 35 3.58 -17.13 -6.21
C MET A 35 3.53 -16.20 -5.00
N ALA A 36 4.53 -16.24 -4.12
CA ALA A 36 4.62 -15.35 -2.97
C ALA A 36 4.76 -13.88 -3.38
N LEU A 37 5.57 -13.57 -4.39
CA LEU A 37 5.73 -12.22 -4.93
C LEU A 37 4.42 -11.71 -5.55
N LYS A 38 3.69 -12.56 -6.29
CA LYS A 38 2.36 -12.21 -6.82
C LYS A 38 1.39 -11.91 -5.69
N ALA A 39 1.27 -12.81 -4.72
CA ALA A 39 0.38 -12.63 -3.57
C ALA A 39 0.74 -11.38 -2.76
N TRP A 40 2.02 -11.10 -2.56
CA TRP A 40 2.50 -9.91 -1.88
C TRP A 40 2.11 -8.62 -2.61
N VAL A 41 2.13 -8.64 -3.94
CA VAL A 41 1.73 -7.53 -4.79
C VAL A 41 0.20 -7.41 -4.89
N GLU A 42 -0.54 -8.51 -4.94
CA GLU A 42 -2.01 -8.50 -4.95
C GLU A 42 -2.58 -7.99 -3.62
N ASP A 43 -2.06 -8.46 -2.48
CA ASP A 43 -2.39 -7.91 -1.16
C ASP A 43 -2.09 -6.40 -1.07
N PHE A 44 -1.05 -5.96 -1.78
CA PHE A 44 -0.75 -4.54 -1.90
C PHE A 44 -1.86 -3.77 -2.61
N PHE A 45 -2.39 -4.28 -3.72
CA PHE A 45 -3.47 -3.64 -4.47
C PHE A 45 -4.81 -3.67 -3.73
N ASP A 46 -5.13 -4.75 -3.00
CA ASP A 46 -6.42 -4.88 -2.31
C ASP A 46 -6.60 -3.83 -1.19
N GLU A 47 -5.60 -3.66 -0.32
CA GLU A 47 -5.69 -2.66 0.77
C GLU A 47 -5.62 -1.22 0.23
N GLN A 48 -4.94 -0.99 -0.89
CA GLN A 48 -4.95 0.30 -1.59
C GLN A 48 -6.32 0.61 -2.19
N GLU A 49 -6.94 -0.36 -2.87
CA GLU A 49 -8.27 -0.19 -3.44
C GLU A 49 -9.31 0.01 -2.33
N GLU A 50 -9.17 -0.66 -1.19
CA GLU A 50 -10.06 -0.43 -0.05
C GLU A 50 -9.92 0.99 0.51
N ASN A 51 -8.69 1.49 0.65
CA ASN A 51 -8.43 2.88 1.04
C ASN A 51 -9.03 3.88 0.03
N ARG A 52 -8.89 3.61 -1.28
CA ARG A 52 -9.48 4.44 -2.35
C ARG A 52 -11.00 4.44 -2.26
N ARG A 53 -11.60 3.27 -2.07
CA ARG A 53 -13.05 3.10 -1.97
C ARG A 53 -13.62 3.91 -0.82
N VAL A 54 -13.01 3.87 0.37
CA VAL A 54 -13.50 4.66 1.51
C VAL A 54 -13.23 6.15 1.33
N ALA A 55 -12.10 6.54 0.73
CA ALA A 55 -11.81 7.93 0.44
C ALA A 55 -12.84 8.52 -0.53
N ARG A 56 -13.10 7.85 -1.66
CA ARG A 56 -14.12 8.25 -2.65
C ARG A 56 -15.51 8.35 -2.04
N ALA A 57 -15.92 7.32 -1.27
CA ALA A 57 -17.23 7.32 -0.62
C ALA A 57 -17.37 8.45 0.40
N PHE A 58 -16.29 8.82 1.09
CA PHE A 58 -16.28 9.95 2.02
C PHE A 58 -16.36 11.29 1.27
N ILE A 59 -15.57 11.49 0.22
CA ILE A 59 -15.56 12.70 -0.61
C ILE A 59 -16.94 12.95 -1.21
N GLU A 60 -17.57 11.91 -1.77
CA GLU A 60 -18.90 12.04 -2.39
C GLU A 60 -19.98 12.49 -1.40
N LYS A 61 -19.90 12.08 -0.14
CA LYS A 61 -20.83 12.49 0.92
C LYS A 61 -20.49 13.85 1.53
N ASN A 62 -19.24 14.29 1.43
CA ASN A 62 -18.72 15.47 2.12
C ASN A 62 -18.16 16.53 1.17
N LYS A 63 -18.83 16.75 0.03
CA LYS A 63 -18.41 17.75 -0.99
C LYS A 63 -18.25 19.18 -0.44
N HIS A 64 -18.89 19.49 0.69
CA HIS A 64 -18.77 20.76 1.39
C HIS A 64 -17.39 20.98 2.05
N LEU A 65 -16.57 19.94 2.20
CA LEU A 65 -15.21 20.00 2.75
C LEU A 65 -14.15 20.28 1.67
N ARG A 66 -14.54 20.90 0.55
CA ARG A 66 -13.65 21.18 -0.57
C ARG A 66 -12.43 22.00 -0.14
N GLY A 67 -11.25 21.65 -0.68
CA GLY A 67 -9.96 22.28 -0.37
C GLY A 67 -9.29 21.75 0.90
N LYS A 68 -9.89 20.78 1.60
CA LYS A 68 -9.27 20.08 2.72
C LYS A 68 -8.57 18.80 2.26
N TYR A 69 -7.68 18.28 3.09
CA TYR A 69 -6.90 17.07 2.82
C TYR A 69 -7.44 15.88 3.60
N LEU A 70 -7.81 14.82 2.90
CA LEU A 70 -8.30 13.57 3.47
C LEU A 70 -7.17 12.54 3.56
N VAL A 71 -7.04 11.90 4.73
CA VAL A 71 -6.17 10.72 4.90
C VAL A 71 -7.03 9.48 5.13
N ALA A 72 -6.79 8.42 4.34
CA ALA A 72 -7.41 7.11 4.50
C ALA A 72 -6.35 6.01 4.60
N ALA A 73 -6.53 5.08 5.53
CA ALA A 73 -5.63 3.94 5.72
C ALA A 73 -6.37 2.79 6.41
N LYS A 74 -5.92 1.54 6.22
CA LYS A 74 -6.53 0.33 6.79
C LYS A 74 -8.04 0.24 6.50
N GLY A 75 -8.46 0.60 5.29
CA GLY A 75 -9.86 0.58 4.86
C GLY A 75 -10.78 1.56 5.60
N LYS A 76 -10.24 2.63 6.19
CA LYS A 76 -11.04 3.68 6.86
C LYS A 76 -10.48 5.07 6.64
N VAL A 77 -11.34 6.07 6.83
CA VAL A 77 -10.92 7.47 6.92
C VAL A 77 -10.26 7.70 8.29
N ILE A 78 -9.03 8.21 8.27
CA ILE A 78 -8.26 8.56 9.46
C ILE A 78 -8.62 9.96 9.92
N GLY A 79 -8.75 10.90 8.98
CA GLY A 79 -9.09 12.28 9.29
C GLY A 79 -9.14 13.17 8.06
N VAL A 80 -9.63 14.39 8.29
CA VAL A 80 -9.63 15.50 7.33
C VAL A 80 -8.87 16.66 7.96
N TYR A 81 -7.98 17.27 7.19
CA TYR A 81 -7.03 18.28 7.64
C TYR A 81 -7.14 19.53 6.79
N ASP A 82 -6.84 20.68 7.38
CA ASP A 82 -6.96 21.96 6.68
C ASP A 82 -5.77 22.23 5.77
N THR A 83 -4.61 21.62 6.07
CA THR A 83 -3.39 21.80 5.29
C THR A 83 -2.72 20.48 4.94
N LEU A 84 -1.92 20.51 3.87
CA LEU A 84 -1.11 19.37 3.44
C LEU A 84 -0.12 18.95 4.54
N ASP A 85 0.49 19.92 5.23
CA ASP A 85 1.47 19.68 6.29
C ASP A 85 0.87 18.90 7.47
N GLU A 86 -0.35 19.26 7.90
CA GLU A 86 -1.08 18.51 8.95
C GLU A 86 -1.32 17.06 8.54
N ALA A 87 -1.72 16.83 7.29
CA ALA A 87 -1.93 15.50 6.76
C ALA A 87 -0.63 14.68 6.68
N ILE A 88 0.49 15.30 6.29
CA ILE A 88 1.81 14.67 6.27
C ILE A 88 2.27 14.27 7.68
N VAL A 89 2.05 15.11 8.69
CA VAL A 89 2.35 14.77 10.09
C VAL A 89 1.63 13.50 10.52
N VAL A 90 0.36 13.36 10.12
CA VAL A 90 -0.45 12.17 10.41
C VAL A 90 0.07 10.94 9.66
N LEU A 91 0.42 11.06 8.38
CA LEU A 91 1.00 9.97 7.60
C LEU A 91 2.29 9.45 8.23
N ARG A 92 3.18 10.35 8.66
CA ARG A 92 4.42 9.99 9.37
C ARG A 92 4.14 9.24 10.68
N LYS A 93 3.11 9.67 11.42
CA LYS A 93 2.69 8.97 12.64
C LYS A 93 2.19 7.56 12.33
N LEU A 94 1.31 7.42 11.34
CA LEU A 94 0.82 6.11 10.88
C LEU A 94 1.97 5.20 10.43
N TRP A 95 2.97 5.77 9.73
CA TRP A 95 4.16 5.03 9.33
C TRP A 95 4.92 4.46 10.54
N ASN A 96 5.14 5.28 11.57
CA ASN A 96 5.81 4.83 12.79
C ASN A 96 5.00 3.75 13.54
N GLU A 97 3.67 3.74 13.38
CA GLU A 97 2.76 2.72 13.91
C GLU A 97 2.67 1.45 13.04
N GLY A 98 3.51 1.32 12.01
CA GLY A 98 3.57 0.15 11.15
C GLY A 98 2.59 0.18 9.98
N VAL A 99 1.85 1.27 9.77
CA VAL A 99 1.01 1.42 8.58
C VAL A 99 1.92 1.66 7.37
N ARG A 100 1.74 0.85 6.33
CA ARG A 100 2.55 0.94 5.10
C ARG A 100 1.74 1.37 3.88
N LYS A 101 0.41 1.43 4.02
CA LYS A 101 -0.53 1.76 2.95
C LYS A 101 -1.51 2.82 3.47
N ALA A 102 -1.41 4.02 2.93
CA ALA A 102 -2.29 5.13 3.21
C ALA A 102 -2.45 5.99 1.95
N ILE A 103 -3.57 6.70 1.86
CA ILE A 103 -3.90 7.62 0.78
C ILE A 103 -4.09 8.99 1.37
N LEU A 104 -3.52 9.98 0.69
CA LEU A 104 -3.74 11.39 0.93
C LEU A 104 -4.32 12.00 -0.35
N THR A 105 -5.46 12.66 -0.23
CA THR A 105 -6.12 13.29 -1.38
C THR A 105 -6.75 14.60 -0.96
N GLU A 106 -6.72 15.58 -1.85
CA GLU A 106 -7.44 16.83 -1.66
C GLU A 106 -8.91 16.65 -2.03
N ILE A 107 -9.82 17.13 -1.18
CA ILE A 107 -11.25 17.03 -1.43
C ILE A 107 -11.61 18.09 -2.48
N GLY A 108 -12.05 17.65 -3.66
CA GLY A 108 -12.57 18.51 -4.73
C GLY A 108 -11.56 18.97 -5.78
N GLU A 109 -10.31 18.48 -5.72
CA GLU A 109 -9.42 18.32 -6.86
C GLU A 109 -9.08 16.83 -7.01
N GLU A 110 -9.00 16.30 -8.23
CA GLU A 110 -8.62 14.91 -8.47
C GLU A 110 -7.08 14.75 -8.37
N ARG A 111 -6.53 15.09 -7.20
CA ARG A 111 -5.11 14.89 -6.88
C ARG A 111 -4.98 13.80 -5.81
N GLU A 112 -4.31 12.72 -6.19
CA GLU A 112 -3.95 11.63 -5.29
C GLU A 112 -2.44 11.73 -5.00
N ILE A 113 -2.11 12.06 -3.76
CA ILE A 113 -0.73 12.06 -3.28
C ILE A 113 -0.51 10.75 -2.55
N LEU A 114 0.37 9.92 -3.11
CA LEU A 114 0.68 8.59 -2.58
C LEU A 114 1.99 8.68 -1.80
N GLU A 115 1.95 8.49 -0.47
CA GLU A 115 3.17 8.39 0.35
C GLU A 115 3.65 6.95 0.47
N TRP A 116 4.91 6.71 0.10
CA TRP A 116 5.56 5.40 0.06
C TRP A 116 6.93 5.47 0.73
N GLY A 117 7.22 4.59 1.69
CA GLY A 117 8.60 4.34 2.11
C GLY A 117 9.35 5.52 2.75
N GLY A 118 8.64 6.60 3.12
CA GLY A 118 9.25 7.86 3.55
C GLY A 118 9.47 8.91 2.45
N GLY A 119 8.88 8.73 1.25
CA GLY A 119 8.82 9.74 0.19
C GLY A 119 7.42 9.85 -0.42
N SER A 120 7.09 11.01 -0.96
CA SER A 120 5.79 11.29 -1.60
C SER A 120 5.93 11.17 -3.12
N PHE A 121 5.02 10.45 -3.77
CA PHE A 121 4.82 10.49 -5.22
C PHE A 121 3.46 11.12 -5.51
N GLU A 122 3.45 12.18 -6.32
CA GLU A 122 2.22 12.67 -6.94
C GLU A 122 1.84 11.71 -8.07
N LEU A 123 0.73 10.99 -7.91
CA LEU A 123 0.11 10.29 -9.03
C LEU A 123 -0.93 11.23 -9.63
N ILE A 124 -0.55 11.91 -10.71
CA ILE A 124 -1.50 12.59 -11.58
C ILE A 124 -2.21 11.49 -12.37
N SER A 125 -3.44 11.15 -11.97
CA SER A 125 -4.30 10.32 -12.81
C SER A 125 -4.73 11.17 -14.01
N SER A 126 -4.37 10.72 -15.22
CA SER A 126 -4.85 11.28 -16.48
C SER A 126 -5.88 10.37 -17.12
#